data_AF-A0A7X6VEE2-F1
#
_entry.id   AF-A0A7X6VEE2-F1
#
_cell.length_a   1.000
_cell.length_b   1.000
_cell.length_c   1.000
_cell.angle_alpha   90.00
_cell.angle_beta   90.00
_cell.angle_gamma   90.00
#
_symmetry.space_group_name_H-M   'P 1'
#
loop_
_entity.id
_entity.type
_entity.pdbx_description
1 polymer ?
#
loop_
_entity_poly.entity_id
_entity_poly.type
_entity_poly.pdbx_seq_one_letter_code
_entity_poly.pdbx_strand_id
1 'polypeptide(L)'
;MRKKERAEIILKELKSLYPDATCTLDHKAPLELLIATQLAAQCTDARVNIVTKELFKKYRNVEDFAGANISELEQDIRSTGFFRNKAKNIKECCIKLLRDYGGSVPDNMEALLSLPGVGRKTANVILSTIFSKPGVIVDTHCTR
;
A
#
# COMPACT_ATOMS: atom_id res chain seq x y z
N MET A 1 28.64 8.20 -22.89
CA MET A 1 27.19 7.89 -22.82
C MET A 1 26.53 8.88 -21.89
N ARG A 2 25.46 9.56 -22.34
CA ARG A 2 24.69 10.49 -21.51
C ARG A 2 23.88 9.71 -20.47
N LYS A 3 23.55 10.34 -19.34
CA LYS A 3 22.75 9.70 -18.27
C LYS A 3 21.43 9.10 -18.81
N LYS A 4 20.78 9.79 -19.74
CA LYS A 4 19.54 9.35 -20.39
C LYS A 4 19.72 8.06 -21.20
N GLU A 5 20.71 8.03 -22.08
CA GLU A 5 21.04 6.85 -22.91
C GLU A 5 21.37 5.63 -22.04
N ARG A 6 22.12 5.84 -20.95
CA ARG A 6 22.43 4.78 -20.00
C ARG A 6 21.18 4.24 -19.31
N ALA A 7 20.27 5.12 -18.89
CA ALA A 7 19.01 4.73 -18.27
C ALA A 7 18.11 3.96 -19.23
N GLU A 8 18.05 4.34 -20.51
CA GLU A 8 17.28 3.63 -21.53
C GLU A 8 17.78 2.19 -21.74
N ILE A 9 19.11 2.01 -21.79
CA ILE A 9 19.73 0.66 -21.89
C ILE A 9 19.40 -0.16 -20.65
N ILE A 10 19.61 0.38 -19.45
CA ILE A 10 19.32 -0.33 -18.19
C ILE A 10 17.83 -0.72 -18.12
N LEU A 11 16.94 0.19 -18.48
CA LEU A 11 15.49 -0.08 -18.45
C LEU A 11 15.11 -1.20 -19.43
N LYS A 12 15.74 -1.24 -20.61
CA LYS A 12 15.52 -2.32 -21.58
C LYS A 12 15.95 -3.67 -21.01
N GLU A 13 17.13 -3.74 -20.41
CA GLU A 13 17.64 -4.98 -19.80
C GLU A 13 16.77 -5.43 -18.61
N LEU A 14 16.38 -4.51 -17.73
CA LEU A 14 15.51 -4.83 -16.59
C LEU A 14 14.15 -5.39 -17.04
N LYS A 15 13.56 -4.83 -18.10
CA LYS A 15 12.30 -5.37 -18.68
C LYS A 15 12.48 -6.77 -19.26
N SER A 16 13.64 -7.06 -19.85
CA SER A 16 13.95 -8.38 -20.40
C SER A 16 14.15 -9.42 -19.28
N LEU A 17 14.85 -9.04 -18.21
CA LEU A 17 15.16 -9.92 -17.08
C LEU A 17 13.94 -10.18 -16.18
N TYR A 18 13.04 -9.20 -16.05
CA TYR A 18 11.88 -9.26 -15.17
C TYR A 18 10.60 -8.88 -15.92
N PRO A 19 10.15 -9.68 -16.90
CA PRO A 19 8.99 -9.37 -17.72
C PRO A 19 7.68 -9.32 -16.92
N ASP A 20 7.60 -10.11 -15.85
CA ASP A 20 6.41 -10.26 -15.01
C ASP A 20 6.51 -9.46 -13.69
N ALA A 21 7.38 -8.45 -13.63
CA ALA A 21 7.53 -7.63 -12.43
C ALA A 21 6.26 -6.79 -12.17
N THR A 22 5.45 -7.23 -11.21
CA THR A 22 4.23 -6.55 -10.76
C THR A 22 4.26 -6.27 -9.26
N CYS A 23 3.22 -5.61 -8.74
CA CYS A 23 3.03 -5.49 -7.30
C CYS A 23 2.90 -6.89 -6.68
N THR A 24 3.68 -7.17 -5.64
CA THR A 24 3.78 -8.44 -4.92
C THR A 24 2.80 -8.58 -3.75
N LEU A 25 2.08 -7.50 -3.42
CA LEU A 25 1.05 -7.51 -2.38
C LEU A 25 -0.27 -8.02 -2.96
N ASP A 26 -0.86 -9.03 -2.33
CA ASP A 26 -2.13 -9.60 -2.77
C ASP A 26 -3.29 -8.65 -2.46
N HIS A 27 -4.07 -8.31 -3.49
CA HIS A 27 -5.22 -7.41 -3.36
C HIS A 27 -6.23 -7.64 -4.50
N LYS A 28 -7.51 -7.35 -4.21
CA LYS A 28 -8.63 -7.40 -5.15
C LYS A 28 -9.32 -6.06 -5.32
N ALA A 29 -9.06 -5.11 -4.42
CA ALA A 29 -9.69 -3.80 -4.39
C ALA A 29 -8.69 -2.71 -3.97
N PRO A 30 -8.96 -1.43 -4.29
CA PRO A 30 -8.11 -0.30 -3.90
C PRO A 30 -7.87 -0.22 -2.39
N LEU A 31 -8.91 -0.49 -1.59
CA LEU A 31 -8.82 -0.50 -0.13
C LEU A 31 -7.84 -1.56 0.37
N GLU A 32 -7.91 -2.78 -0.18
CA GLU A 32 -7.02 -3.88 0.20
C GLU A 32 -5.55 -3.52 -0.04
N LEU A 33 -5.23 -2.93 -1.21
CA LEU A 33 -3.86 -2.49 -1.49
C LEU A 33 -3.41 -1.36 -0.57
N LEU A 34 -4.29 -0.39 -0.27
CA LEU A 34 -4.00 0.69 0.67
C LEU A 34 -3.67 0.15 2.07
N ILE A 35 -4.42 -0.82 2.57
CA ILE A 35 -4.14 -1.44 3.87
C ILE A 35 -2.86 -2.29 3.81
N ALA A 36 -2.70 -3.12 2.77
CA ALA A 36 -1.54 -3.98 2.60
C ALA A 36 -0.23 -3.17 2.54
N THR A 37 -0.23 -2.04 1.83
CA THR A 37 0.95 -1.16 1.73
C THR A 37 1.30 -0.46 3.05
N GLN A 38 0.29 -0.11 3.88
CA GLN A 38 0.55 0.36 5.24
C GLN A 38 1.16 -0.74 6.13
N LEU A 39 0.70 -1.99 5.98
CA LEU A 39 1.25 -3.15 6.70
C LEU A 39 2.67 -3.50 6.26
N ALA A 40 3.00 -3.30 4.98
CA ALA A 40 4.31 -3.56 4.38
C ALA A 40 5.42 -2.62 4.89
N ALA A 41 5.07 -1.52 5.57
CA ALA A 41 6.07 -0.66 6.18
C ALA A 41 6.92 -1.44 7.20
N GLN A 42 8.20 -1.65 6.87
CA GLN A 42 9.15 -2.48 7.62
C GLN A 42 8.66 -3.92 7.86
N CYS A 43 7.94 -4.48 6.89
CA CYS A 43 7.48 -5.87 6.89
C CYS A 43 7.70 -6.46 5.49
N THR A 44 7.83 -7.78 5.37
CA THR A 44 7.95 -8.42 4.06
C THR A 44 6.57 -8.63 3.45
N ASP A 45 6.45 -8.46 2.14
CA ASP A 45 5.20 -8.69 1.40
C ASP A 45 4.65 -10.09 1.64
N ALA A 46 5.52 -11.12 1.70
CA ALA A 46 5.10 -12.48 2.03
C ALA A 46 4.40 -12.59 3.40
N ARG A 47 4.90 -11.88 4.43
CA ARG A 47 4.24 -11.84 5.74
C ARG A 47 2.92 -11.08 5.67
N VAL A 48 2.87 -9.97 4.94
CA VAL A 48 1.65 -9.18 4.74
C VAL A 48 0.57 -10.01 4.04
N ASN A 49 0.91 -10.74 2.98
CA ASN A 49 -0.03 -11.58 2.23
C ASN A 49 -0.62 -12.71 3.11
N ILE A 50 0.19 -13.31 3.98
CA ILE A 50 -0.30 -14.31 4.95
C ILE A 50 -1.34 -13.69 5.91
N VAL A 51 -1.05 -12.50 6.45
CA VAL A 51 -1.93 -11.82 7.41
C VAL A 51 -3.21 -11.34 6.75
N THR A 52 -3.09 -10.70 5.58
CA THR A 52 -4.20 -10.09 4.87
C THR A 52 -5.23 -11.09 4.37
N LYS A 53 -4.83 -12.34 4.11
CA LYS A 53 -5.74 -13.43 3.72
C LYS A 53 -6.91 -13.63 4.68
N GLU A 54 -6.69 -13.57 5.98
CA GLU A 54 -7.76 -13.66 6.99
C GLU A 54 -8.28 -12.27 7.38
N LEU A 55 -7.40 -11.25 7.42
CA LEU A 55 -7.79 -9.88 7.75
C LEU A 55 -8.90 -9.36 6.82
N PHE A 56 -8.79 -9.56 5.50
CA PHE A 56 -9.76 -9.05 4.53
C PHE A 56 -11.06 -9.87 4.46
N LYS A 57 -11.09 -11.07 5.05
CA LYS A 57 -12.35 -11.80 5.29
C LYS A 57 -13.12 -11.21 6.46
N LYS A 58 -12.39 -10.78 7.50
CA LYS A 58 -12.92 -10.20 8.72
C LYS A 58 -13.36 -8.75 8.52
N TYR A 59 -12.53 -7.96 7.85
CA TYR A 59 -12.77 -6.54 7.54
C TYR A 59 -12.83 -6.37 6.02
N ARG A 60 -14.05 -6.23 5.48
CA ARG A 60 -14.32 -6.32 4.04
C ARG A 60 -14.44 -4.97 3.36
N ASN A 61 -14.82 -3.94 4.12
CA ASN A 61 -15.05 -2.59 3.62
C ASN A 61 -14.46 -1.54 4.57
N VAL A 62 -14.59 -0.27 4.19
CA VAL A 62 -14.02 0.86 4.95
C VAL A 62 -14.70 0.98 6.32
N GLU A 63 -16.01 0.72 6.39
CA GLU A 63 -16.81 0.76 7.60
C GLU A 63 -16.34 -0.27 8.63
N ASP A 64 -16.02 -1.49 8.21
CA ASP A 64 -15.51 -2.55 9.06
C ASP A 64 -14.18 -2.12 9.72
N PHE A 65 -13.26 -1.53 8.96
CA PHE A 65 -11.99 -1.03 9.49
C PHE A 65 -12.15 0.22 10.35
N ALA A 66 -13.01 1.17 9.95
CA ALA A 66 -13.28 2.38 10.70
C ALA A 66 -13.98 2.09 12.04
N GLY A 67 -14.84 1.06 12.07
CA GLY A 67 -15.56 0.59 13.26
C GLY A 67 -14.80 -0.43 14.10
N ALA A 68 -13.67 -0.96 13.62
CA ALA A 68 -12.93 -2.04 14.27
C ALA A 68 -12.56 -1.72 15.74
N ASN A 69 -12.68 -2.70 16.63
CA ASN A 69 -12.08 -2.59 17.96
C ASN A 69 -10.55 -2.49 17.81
N ILE A 70 -9.94 -1.46 18.40
CA ILE A 70 -8.52 -1.18 18.19
C ILE A 70 -7.63 -2.30 18.76
N SER A 71 -7.96 -2.83 19.94
CA SER A 71 -7.19 -3.91 20.56
C SER A 71 -7.28 -5.21 19.79
N GLU A 72 -8.43 -5.46 19.15
CA GLU A 72 -8.62 -6.62 18.28
C GLU A 72 -7.82 -6.49 16.98
N LEU A 73 -7.95 -5.34 16.28
CA LEU A 73 -7.20 -5.07 15.06
C LEU A 73 -5.68 -5.13 15.31
N GLU A 74 -5.22 -4.64 16.48
CA GLU A 74 -3.83 -4.78 16.92
C GLU A 74 -3.36 -6.24 17.00
N GLN A 75 -4.20 -7.15 17.51
CA GLN A 75 -3.86 -8.58 17.55
C GLN A 75 -3.85 -9.21 16.16
N ASP A 76 -4.84 -8.87 15.33
CA ASP A 76 -4.97 -9.42 13.97
C ASP A 76 -3.73 -9.10 13.11
N ILE A 77 -3.16 -7.91 13.26
CA ILE A 77 -1.99 -7.47 12.48
C ILE A 77 -0.67 -7.55 13.27
N ARG A 78 -0.67 -8.15 14.46
CA ARG A 78 0.47 -8.16 15.40
C ARG A 78 1.78 -8.65 14.75
N SER A 79 1.67 -9.64 13.88
CA SER A 79 2.83 -10.26 13.21
C SER A 79 3.47 -9.38 12.13
N THR A 80 2.88 -8.22 11.80
CA THR A 80 3.44 -7.27 10.82
C THR A 80 4.42 -6.26 11.43
N GLY A 81 4.62 -6.27 12.76
CA GLY A 81 5.49 -5.32 13.46
C GLY A 81 4.93 -3.90 13.50
N PHE A 82 5.30 -3.09 14.51
CA PHE A 82 4.74 -1.75 14.75
C PHE A 82 3.19 -1.70 14.76
N PHE A 83 2.57 -2.81 15.12
CA PHE A 83 1.15 -3.08 14.92
C PHE A 83 0.23 -2.06 15.60
N ARG A 84 0.62 -1.50 16.76
CA ARG A 84 -0.15 -0.45 17.44
C ARG A 84 -0.33 0.80 16.59
N ASN A 85 0.77 1.30 16.05
CA ASN A 85 0.75 2.48 15.18
C ASN A 85 0.06 2.18 13.85
N LYS A 86 0.28 0.98 13.29
CA LYS A 86 -0.40 0.55 12.06
C LYS A 86 -1.91 0.43 12.25
N ALA A 87 -2.37 -0.21 13.32
CA ALA A 87 -3.80 -0.36 13.61
C ALA A 87 -4.47 1.01 13.79
N LYS A 88 -3.83 1.91 14.54
CA LYS A 88 -4.29 3.29 14.69
C LYS A 88 -4.39 4.00 13.34
N ASN A 89 -3.33 3.97 12.53
CA ASN A 89 -3.32 4.63 11.24
C ASN A 89 -4.36 4.06 10.28
N ILE A 90 -4.51 2.73 10.21
CA ILE A 90 -5.51 2.06 9.37
C ILE A 90 -6.92 2.52 9.76
N LYS A 91 -7.25 2.50 11.06
CA LYS A 91 -8.55 2.92 11.55
C LYS A 91 -8.84 4.38 11.22
N GLU A 92 -7.91 5.28 11.56
CA GLU A 92 -8.06 6.72 11.28
C GLU A 92 -8.10 7.02 9.77
N CYS A 93 -7.33 6.28 8.97
CA CYS A 93 -7.38 6.34 7.51
C CYS A 93 -8.78 6.00 7.00
N CYS A 94 -9.38 4.90 7.46
CA CYS A 94 -10.72 4.49 7.05
C CYS A 94 -11.80 5.46 7.55
N ILE A 95 -11.69 6.00 8.76
CA ILE A 95 -12.58 7.06 9.26
C ILE A 95 -12.51 8.28 8.33
N LYS A 96 -11.31 8.70 7.94
CA LYS A 96 -11.12 9.82 7.01
C LYS A 96 -11.67 9.53 5.62
N LEU A 97 -11.52 8.30 5.11
CA LEU A 97 -12.10 7.87 3.84
C LEU A 97 -13.63 8.01 3.85
N LEU A 98 -14.30 7.58 4.91
CA LEU A 98 -15.75 7.76 5.04
C LEU A 98 -16.15 9.23 5.08
N ARG A 99 -15.46 10.02 5.92
CA ARG A 99 -15.80 11.42 6.17
C ARG A 99 -15.57 12.32 4.95
N ASP A 100 -14.41 12.19 4.31
CA ASP A 100 -13.93 13.16 3.32
C ASP A 100 -14.04 12.64 1.88
N TYR A 101 -14.14 11.32 1.69
CA TYR A 101 -14.05 10.68 0.37
C TYR A 101 -15.18 9.65 0.10
N GLY A 102 -16.23 9.64 0.90
CA GLY A 102 -17.39 8.75 0.72
C GLY A 102 -17.05 7.26 0.75
N GLY A 103 -16.00 6.87 1.48
CA GLY A 103 -15.54 5.48 1.59
C GLY A 103 -14.70 5.00 0.40
N SER A 104 -14.36 5.86 -0.55
CA SER A 104 -13.55 5.48 -1.72
C SER A 104 -12.09 5.94 -1.59
N VAL A 105 -11.15 5.09 -2.02
CA VAL A 105 -9.73 5.46 -2.07
C VAL A 105 -9.53 6.52 -3.16
N PRO A 106 -8.99 7.71 -2.83
CA PRO A 106 -8.83 8.78 -3.80
C PRO A 106 -7.73 8.46 -4.81
N ASP A 107 -7.85 9.04 -6.00
CA ASP A 107 -6.99 8.77 -7.16
C ASP A 107 -5.95 9.87 -7.41
N ASN A 108 -5.69 10.74 -6.42
CA ASN A 108 -4.74 11.84 -6.54
C ASN A 108 -3.76 11.89 -5.35
N MET A 109 -2.55 12.40 -5.63
CA MET A 109 -1.43 12.40 -4.68
C MET A 109 -1.72 13.20 -3.42
N GLU A 110 -2.31 14.39 -3.56
CA GLU A 110 -2.59 15.28 -2.42
C GLU A 110 -3.56 14.63 -1.42
N ALA A 111 -4.65 14.07 -1.93
CA ALA A 111 -5.63 13.36 -1.13
C ALA A 111 -5.03 12.13 -0.44
N LEU A 112 -4.25 11.31 -1.17
CA LEU A 112 -3.58 10.13 -0.60
C LEU A 112 -2.59 10.50 0.49
N LEU A 113 -1.76 11.53 0.29
CA LEU A 113 -0.81 12.01 1.31
C LEU A 113 -1.50 12.60 2.54
N SER A 114 -2.76 13.00 2.42
CA SER A 114 -3.55 13.47 3.56
C SER A 114 -4.06 12.33 4.47
N LEU A 115 -3.95 11.07 4.02
CA LEU A 115 -4.41 9.90 4.77
C LEU A 115 -3.37 9.47 5.82
N PRO A 116 -3.77 9.22 7.08
CA PRO A 116 -2.90 8.66 8.10
C PRO A 116 -2.19 7.37 7.64
N GLY A 117 -0.87 7.30 7.89
CA GLY A 117 -0.06 6.13 7.51
C GLY A 117 0.32 6.06 6.03
N VAL A 118 -0.10 7.01 5.19
CA VAL A 118 0.22 7.03 3.76
C VAL A 118 1.35 8.03 3.46
N GLY A 119 2.51 7.49 3.11
CA GLY A 119 3.63 8.27 2.59
C GLY A 119 3.64 8.34 1.06
N ARG A 120 4.57 9.11 0.49
CA ARG A 120 4.70 9.28 -0.96
C ARG A 120 4.94 7.97 -1.72
N LYS A 121 5.71 7.03 -1.14
CA LYS A 121 5.92 5.69 -1.70
C LYS A 121 4.59 4.96 -1.82
N THR A 122 3.84 4.87 -0.72
CA THR A 122 2.52 4.23 -0.63
C THR A 122 1.55 4.84 -1.65
N ALA A 123 1.49 6.18 -1.72
CA ALA A 123 0.65 6.87 -2.68
C ALA A 123 1.03 6.53 -4.14
N ASN A 124 2.32 6.50 -4.47
CA ASN A 124 2.76 6.11 -5.82
C ASN A 124 2.40 4.65 -6.15
N VAL A 125 2.50 3.72 -5.20
CA VAL A 125 2.09 2.32 -5.40
C VAL A 125 0.60 2.24 -5.73
N ILE A 126 -0.24 2.95 -5.00
CA ILE A 126 -1.70 2.97 -5.23
C ILE A 126 -2.01 3.58 -6.60
N LEU A 127 -1.44 4.76 -6.88
CA LEU A 127 -1.68 5.48 -8.14
C LEU A 127 -1.25 4.66 -9.37
N SER A 128 -0.09 4.01 -9.32
CA SER A 128 0.40 3.22 -10.45
C SER A 128 -0.32 1.88 -10.60
N THR A 129 -0.60 1.20 -9.49
CA THR A 129 -1.16 -0.17 -9.52
C THR A 129 -2.67 -0.16 -9.74
N ILE A 130 -3.40 0.73 -9.07
CA ILE A 130 -4.87 0.78 -9.13
C ILE A 130 -5.36 1.67 -10.26
N PHE A 131 -4.78 2.86 -10.39
CA PHE A 131 -5.29 3.90 -11.29
C PHE A 131 -4.47 4.06 -12.58
N SER A 132 -3.45 3.21 -12.77
CA SER A 132 -2.54 3.25 -13.92
C SER A 132 -1.91 4.64 -14.17
N LYS A 133 -1.76 5.45 -13.11
CA LYS A 133 -1.16 6.79 -13.21
C LYS A 133 0.37 6.68 -13.09
N PRO A 134 1.14 7.42 -13.90
CA PRO A 134 2.60 7.37 -13.84
C PRO A 134 3.12 7.75 -12.45
N GLY A 135 3.95 6.90 -11.86
CA GLY A 135 4.58 7.12 -10.56
C GLY A 135 5.86 6.31 -10.41
N VAL A 136 6.90 6.92 -9.86
CA VAL A 136 8.17 6.24 -9.56
C VAL A 136 8.14 5.79 -8.10
N ILE A 137 8.20 4.49 -7.87
CA ILE A 137 8.23 3.89 -6.54
C ILE A 137 9.70 3.72 -6.15
N VAL A 138 10.20 4.65 -5.32
CA VAL A 138 11.57 4.58 -4.81
C VAL A 138 11.55 4.00 -3.41
N ASP A 139 12.20 2.85 -3.23
CA ASP A 139 12.42 2.21 -1.94
C ASP A 139 13.87 1.80 -1.74
N THR A 140 14.13 0.98 -0.73
CA THR A 140 15.48 0.50 -0.40
C THR A 140 16.10 -0.33 -1.52
N HIS A 141 15.31 -1.03 -2.34
CA HIS A 141 15.80 -1.80 -3.48
C HIS A 141 16.08 -0.91 -4.69
N CYS A 142 15.25 0.10 -4.94
CA CYS A 142 15.46 1.05 -6.03
C CYS A 142 16.63 2.03 -5.75
N THR A 143 16.87 2.37 -4.48
CA THR A 143 17.90 3.36 -4.09
C THR A 143 19.32 2.77 -4.13
N ARG A 144 19.47 1.47 -3.89
CA ARG A 144 20.76 0.76 -3.84
C ARG A 144 21.23 0.38 -5.23
#